data_AF-A0A7S1EXI5-F1
#
_entry.id   AF-A0A7S1EXI5-F1
#
_cell.length_a   1.000
_cell.length_b   1.000
_cell.length_c   1.000
_cell.angle_alpha   90.00
_cell.angle_beta   90.00
_cell.angle_gamma   90.00
#
_symmetry.space_group_name_H-M   'P 1'
#
loop_
_entity.id
_entity.type
_entity.pdbx_description
1 polymer ?
#
loop_
_entity_poly.entity_id
_entity_poly.type
_entity_poly.pdbx_seq_one_letter_code
_entity_poly.pdbx_strand_id
1 'polypeptide(L)'
;EAVCTALIIRELLKVHLPILTTDAHLLRPDEDLPESATTMLVVCSTGCFHRPCFVRHLFNANTCQVKVVPIIAEPAFRFPTDAFFQELEDVSPLLLAGTSHTANDLTALIRRMFLEI
;
A
#
# COMPACT_ATOMS: atom_id res chain seq x y z
N GLU A 1 -10.59 -7.48 -7.66
CA GLU A 1 -10.22 -8.48 -6.63
C GLU A 1 -9.74 -7.83 -5.34
N ALA A 2 -8.70 -6.98 -5.37
CA ALA A 2 -8.14 -6.34 -4.17
C ALA A 2 -9.17 -5.68 -3.22
N VAL A 3 -10.16 -4.96 -3.77
CA VAL A 3 -11.23 -4.33 -2.97
C VAL A 3 -12.10 -5.37 -2.26
N CYS A 4 -12.48 -6.45 -2.94
CA CYS A 4 -13.27 -7.53 -2.34
C CYS A 4 -12.49 -8.20 -1.21
N THR A 5 -11.19 -8.46 -1.40
CA THR A 5 -10.33 -9.01 -0.36
C THR A 5 -10.24 -8.06 0.83
N ALA A 6 -10.06 -6.77 0.60
CA ALA A 6 -10.01 -5.78 1.68
C ALA A 6 -11.32 -5.73 2.50
N LEU A 7 -12.48 -5.85 1.83
CA LEU A 7 -13.78 -5.93 2.51
C LEU A 7 -13.94 -7.21 3.34
N ILE A 8 -13.51 -8.37 2.81
CA ILE A 8 -13.54 -9.63 3.56
C ILE A 8 -12.64 -9.53 4.79
N ILE A 9 -11.41 -9.02 4.63
CA ILE A 9 -10.47 -8.83 5.73
C ILE A 9 -11.05 -7.88 6.79
N ARG A 10 -11.67 -6.77 6.37
CA ARG A 10 -12.36 -5.85 7.27
C ARG A 10 -13.40 -6.58 8.14
N GLU A 11 -14.22 -7.45 7.57
CA GLU A 11 -15.20 -8.22 8.34
C GLU A 11 -14.55 -9.27 9.25
N LEU A 12 -13.49 -9.96 8.78
CA LEU A 12 -12.75 -10.92 9.60
C LEU A 12 -12.06 -10.26 10.81
N LEU A 13 -11.54 -9.04 10.65
CA LEU A 13 -10.93 -8.29 11.75
C LEU A 13 -11.92 -7.98 12.87
N LYS A 14 -13.20 -7.73 12.56
CA LYS A 14 -14.24 -7.54 13.59
C LYS A 14 -14.43 -8.79 14.46
N VAL A 15 -14.33 -9.97 13.84
CA VAL A 15 -14.48 -11.26 14.53
C VAL A 15 -13.26 -11.57 15.40
N HIS A 16 -12.06 -11.36 14.85
CA HIS A 16 -10.81 -11.81 15.49
C HIS A 16 -10.16 -10.75 16.39
N LEU A 17 -10.49 -9.48 16.21
CA LEU A 17 -9.99 -8.35 17.01
C LEU A 17 -11.15 -7.50 17.53
N PRO A 18 -12.04 -8.06 18.38
CA PRO A 18 -13.20 -7.33 18.90
C PRO A 18 -12.81 -6.15 19.81
N ILE A 19 -11.53 -6.05 20.21
CA ILE A 19 -10.98 -4.94 20.97
C ILE A 19 -10.70 -3.69 20.12
N LEU A 20 -10.72 -3.81 18.78
CA LEU A 20 -10.66 -2.66 17.89
C LEU A 20 -11.93 -1.85 18.09
N THR A 21 -11.80 -0.73 18.81
CA THR A 21 -12.90 0.19 19.12
C THR A 21 -13.37 0.98 17.91
N THR A 22 -12.60 0.97 16.82
CA THR A 22 -12.89 1.60 15.55
C THR A 22 -12.97 0.56 14.43
N ASP A 23 -13.98 0.72 13.58
CA ASP A 23 -14.10 -0.06 12.35
C ASP A 23 -12.86 0.13 11.48
N ALA A 24 -12.28 -0.97 10.99
CA ALA A 24 -11.22 -0.90 10.00
C ALA A 24 -11.74 -0.15 8.75
N HIS A 25 -11.09 0.96 8.40
CA HIS A 25 -11.50 1.83 7.30
C HIS A 25 -10.91 1.35 5.97
N LEU A 26 -11.74 1.29 4.93
CA LEU A 26 -11.27 1.02 3.57
C LEU A 26 -10.95 2.36 2.89
N LEU A 27 -9.66 2.64 2.73
CA LEU A 27 -9.18 3.89 2.16
C LEU A 27 -9.55 4.00 0.67
N ARG A 28 -10.25 5.08 0.31
CA ARG A 28 -10.62 5.38 -1.09
C ARG A 28 -9.50 6.15 -1.81
N PRO A 29 -9.46 6.14 -3.16
CA PRO A 29 -8.37 6.75 -3.94
C PRO A 29 -8.09 8.21 -3.60
N ASP A 30 -9.12 9.00 -3.29
CA ASP A 30 -9.01 10.44 -3.01
C ASP A 30 -8.94 10.78 -1.52
N GLU A 31 -9.03 9.78 -0.64
CA GLU A 31 -8.96 9.98 0.80
C GLU A 31 -7.51 10.05 1.30
N ASP A 32 -7.32 10.80 2.38
CA ASP A 32 -6.11 10.79 3.16
C ASP A 32 -6.16 9.74 4.27
N LEU A 33 -4.98 9.34 4.72
CA LEU A 33 -4.87 8.39 5.81
C LEU A 33 -5.36 9.03 7.11
N PRO A 34 -6.26 8.39 7.87
CA PRO A 34 -6.71 8.93 9.14
C PRO A 34 -5.53 9.14 10.10
N GLU A 35 -5.49 10.28 10.81
CA GLU A 35 -4.40 10.60 11.76
C GLU A 35 -4.26 9.56 12.89
N SER A 36 -5.35 8.87 13.23
CA SER A 36 -5.38 7.81 14.25
C SER A 36 -4.91 6.45 13.73
N ALA A 37 -4.62 6.31 12.44
CA ALA A 37 -4.19 5.05 11.86
C ALA A 37 -2.79 4.68 12.38
N THR A 38 -2.65 3.45 12.89
CA THR A 38 -1.35 2.92 13.35
C THR A 38 -0.82 1.81 12.44
N THR A 39 -1.73 1.16 11.70
CA THR A 39 -1.42 0.06 10.78
C THR A 39 -2.24 0.21 9.50
N MET A 40 -1.59 0.03 8.35
CA MET A 40 -2.20 -0.01 7.04
C MET A 40 -2.01 -1.39 6.42
N LEU A 41 -3.12 -2.05 6.12
CA LEU A 41 -3.15 -3.31 5.39
C LEU A 41 -3.19 -3.03 3.90
N VAL A 42 -2.18 -3.47 3.16
CA VAL A 42 -2.03 -3.17 1.74
C VAL A 42 -2.30 -4.42 0.91
N VAL A 43 -3.46 -4.48 0.27
CA VAL A 43 -3.76 -5.59 -0.63
C VAL A 43 -3.00 -5.42 -1.95
N CYS A 44 -1.93 -6.18 -2.09
CA CYS A 44 -1.07 -6.18 -3.26
C CYS A 44 -1.73 -6.95 -4.41
N SER A 45 -1.97 -6.25 -5.51
CA SER A 45 -2.48 -6.81 -6.76
C SER A 45 -1.55 -6.42 -7.90
N THR A 46 -1.61 -7.14 -9.01
CA THR A 46 -0.77 -6.90 -10.17
C THR A 46 -0.93 -5.46 -10.65
N GLY A 47 0.20 -4.75 -10.78
CA GLY A 47 0.22 -3.36 -11.21
C GLY A 47 -0.17 -2.33 -10.14
N CYS A 48 -0.40 -2.70 -8.87
CA CYS A 48 -0.84 -1.74 -7.85
C CYS A 48 0.15 -0.58 -7.64
N PHE A 49 1.46 -0.84 -7.75
CA PHE A 49 2.52 0.18 -7.65
C PHE A 49 2.57 1.16 -8.84
N HIS A 50 1.87 0.87 -9.94
CA HIS A 50 1.76 1.76 -11.10
C HIS A 50 0.56 2.71 -10.98
N ARG A 51 -0.13 2.74 -9.84
CA ARG A 51 -1.29 3.59 -9.61
C ARG A 51 -0.90 4.79 -8.74
N PRO A 52 -1.05 6.04 -9.22
CA PRO A 52 -0.67 7.23 -8.46
C PRO A 52 -1.31 7.30 -7.06
N CYS A 53 -2.60 6.97 -6.94
CA CYS A 53 -3.30 7.00 -5.65
C CYS A 53 -2.70 6.00 -4.65
N PHE A 54 -2.29 4.81 -5.12
CA PHE A 54 -1.70 3.77 -4.28
C PHE A 54 -0.31 4.19 -3.80
N VAL A 55 0.51 4.73 -4.71
CA VAL A 55 1.82 5.29 -4.38
C VAL A 55 1.70 6.44 -3.37
N ARG A 56 0.75 7.35 -3.58
CA ARG A 56 0.46 8.44 -2.64
C ARG A 56 0.12 7.91 -1.24
N HIS A 57 -0.73 6.89 -1.14
CA HIS A 57 -1.08 6.28 0.14
C HIS A 57 0.12 5.62 0.84
N LEU A 58 1.03 4.99 0.09
CA LEU A 58 2.26 4.45 0.67
C LEU A 58 3.14 5.55 1.25
N PHE A 59 3.33 6.66 0.53
CA PHE A 59 4.09 7.80 1.06
C PHE A 59 3.42 8.43 2.28
N ASN A 60 2.10 8.61 2.24
CA ASN A 60 1.34 9.12 3.40
C ASN A 60 1.55 8.21 4.62
N ALA A 61 1.46 6.89 4.46
CA ALA A 61 1.73 5.95 5.54
C ALA A 61 3.16 6.06 6.08
N ASN A 62 4.16 6.23 5.21
CA ASN A 62 5.55 6.44 5.63
C ASN A 62 5.73 7.76 6.39
N THR A 63 5.11 8.85 5.93
CA THR A 63 5.13 10.17 6.59
C THR A 63 4.47 10.11 7.97
N CYS A 64 3.34 9.42 8.08
CA CYS A 64 2.61 9.23 9.33
C CYS A 64 3.18 8.11 10.21
N GLN A 65 4.31 7.49 9.83
CA GLN A 65 4.95 6.38 10.55
C GLN A 65 4.01 5.19 10.81
N VAL A 66 3.06 4.97 9.90
CA VAL A 66 2.10 3.88 9.96
C VAL A 66 2.76 2.58 9.53
N LYS A 67 2.55 1.51 10.30
CA LYS A 67 3.06 0.18 9.94
C LYS A 67 2.35 -0.32 8.70
N VAL A 68 3.09 -0.74 7.69
CA VAL A 68 2.53 -1.27 6.44
C VAL A 68 2.65 -2.78 6.44
N VAL A 69 1.53 -3.49 6.27
CA VAL A 69 1.50 -4.95 6.14
C VAL A 69 0.93 -5.29 4.76
N PRO A 70 1.77 -5.76 3.82
CA PRO A 70 1.28 -6.17 2.51
C PRO A 70 0.57 -7.52 2.62
N ILE A 71 -0.51 -7.67 1.85
CA ILE A 71 -1.35 -8.85 1.77
C ILE A 71 -1.39 -9.28 0.31
N ILE A 72 -0.95 -10.51 0.05
CA ILE A 72 -0.96 -11.09 -1.29
C ILE A 72 -2.27 -11.85 -1.46
N ALA A 73 -3.18 -11.27 -2.22
CA ALA A 73 -4.53 -11.79 -2.38
C ALA A 73 -4.74 -12.62 -3.66
N GLU A 74 -3.80 -12.54 -4.60
CA GLU A 74 -3.92 -13.16 -5.92
C GLU A 74 -2.67 -14.03 -6.24
N PRO A 75 -2.84 -15.25 -6.79
CA PRO A 75 -1.71 -16.11 -7.16
C PRO A 75 -0.82 -15.54 -8.27
N ALA A 76 -1.35 -14.60 -9.05
CA ALA A 76 -0.64 -13.93 -10.14
C ALA A 76 0.34 -12.86 -9.63
N PHE A 77 0.22 -12.41 -8.39
CA PHE A 77 1.12 -11.41 -7.83
C PHE A 77 2.57 -11.91 -7.88
N ARG A 78 3.48 -11.02 -8.27
CA ARG A 78 4.91 -11.26 -8.26
C ARG A 78 5.55 -10.22 -7.38
N PHE A 79 6.42 -10.67 -6.48
CA PHE A 79 7.20 -9.78 -5.66
C PHE A 79 8.10 -8.89 -6.54
N PRO A 80 8.35 -7.64 -6.13
CA PRO A 80 9.25 -6.74 -6.83
C PRO A 80 10.63 -7.37 -7.09
N THR A 81 11.01 -7.47 -8.36
CA THR A 81 12.35 -7.86 -8.81
C THR A 81 13.16 -6.63 -9.21
N ASP A 82 14.46 -6.79 -9.45
CA ASP A 82 15.27 -5.66 -9.95
C ASP A 82 14.80 -5.16 -11.32
N ALA A 83 14.28 -6.05 -12.18
CA ALA A 83 13.65 -5.65 -13.44
C ALA A 83 12.40 -4.80 -13.21
N PHE A 84 11.55 -5.17 -12.24
CA PHE A 84 10.40 -4.36 -11.85
C PHE A 84 10.82 -2.97 -11.36
N PHE A 85 11.90 -2.86 -10.58
CA PHE A 85 12.38 -1.55 -10.11
C PHE A 85 12.94 -0.69 -11.24
N GLN A 86 13.58 -1.30 -12.24
CA GLN A 86 14.02 -0.59 -13.44
C GLN A 86 12.83 -0.03 -14.23
N GLU A 87 11.79 -0.84 -14.43
CA GLU A 87 10.54 -0.39 -15.09
C GLU A 87 9.85 0.71 -14.27
N LEU A 88 9.88 0.60 -12.94
CA LEU A 88 9.29 1.58 -12.04
C LEU A 88 9.99 2.94 -12.15
N GLU A 89 11.30 2.98 -12.36
CA GLU A 89 12.05 4.23 -12.59
C GLU A 89 11.53 5.00 -13.81
N ASP A 90 11.20 4.29 -14.90
CA ASP A 90 10.70 4.91 -16.14
C ASP A 90 9.32 5.57 -15.96
N VAL A 91 8.44 4.97 -15.15
CA VAL A 91 7.09 5.47 -14.91
C VAL A 91 6.97 6.41 -13.71
N SER A 92 7.97 6.41 -12.82
CA SER A 92 8.00 7.21 -11.59
C SER A 92 7.74 8.72 -11.81
N PRO A 93 8.25 9.39 -12.87
CA PRO A 93 7.96 10.81 -13.10
C PRO A 93 6.46 11.12 -13.22
N LEU A 94 5.68 10.20 -13.79
CA LEU A 94 4.23 10.35 -13.91
C LEU A 94 3.51 10.06 -12.59
N LEU A 95 3.98 9.05 -11.84
CA LEU A 95 3.40 8.66 -10.55
C LEU A 95 3.64 9.71 -9.46
N LEU A 96 4.76 10.41 -9.54
CA LEU A 96 5.25 11.35 -8.52
C LEU A 96 5.08 12.81 -8.94
N ALA A 97 4.40 13.07 -10.06
CA ALA A 97 4.16 14.41 -10.56
C ALA A 97 3.50 15.30 -9.49
N GLY A 98 4.11 16.44 -9.19
CA GLY A 98 3.62 17.38 -8.17
C GLY A 98 4.00 17.01 -6.73
N THR A 99 4.86 16.00 -6.52
CA THR A 99 5.41 15.64 -5.20
C THR A 99 6.90 16.00 -5.13
N SER A 100 7.46 16.05 -3.91
CA SER A 100 8.92 16.20 -3.70
C SER A 100 9.66 14.85 -3.68
N HIS A 101 8.99 13.75 -4.01
CA HIS A 101 9.56 12.40 -3.95
C HIS A 101 10.23 12.01 -5.27
N THR A 102 11.23 11.15 -5.16
CA THR A 102 12.01 10.60 -6.28
C THR A 102 11.69 9.13 -6.54
N ALA A 103 12.08 8.62 -7.71
CA ALA A 103 11.99 7.18 -8.01
C ALA A 103 12.72 6.32 -6.97
N ASN A 104 13.86 6.80 -6.48
CA ASN A 104 14.64 6.14 -5.42
C ASN A 104 13.85 6.04 -4.11
N ASP A 105 13.09 7.08 -3.74
CA ASP A 105 12.25 7.06 -2.54
C ASP A 105 11.16 6.00 -2.66
N LEU A 106 10.52 5.91 -3.83
CA LEU A 106 9.48 4.92 -4.09
C LEU A 106 10.05 3.49 -4.07
N THR A 107 11.18 3.26 -4.73
CA THR A 107 11.88 1.98 -4.74
C THR A 107 12.27 1.56 -3.31
N ALA A 108 12.87 2.47 -2.54
CA ALA A 108 13.25 2.19 -1.15
C ALA A 108 12.03 1.85 -0.28
N LEU A 109 10.91 2.56 -0.47
CA LEU A 109 9.67 2.33 0.25
C LEU A 109 9.07 0.94 -0.06
N ILE A 110 8.99 0.58 -1.33
CA ILE A 110 8.47 -0.73 -1.77
C ILE A 110 9.40 -1.86 -1.28
N ARG A 111 10.72 -1.71 -1.40
CA ARG A 111 11.68 -2.70 -0.86
C ARG A 111 11.45 -2.91 0.63
N ARG A 112 11.32 -1.83 1.40
CA ARG A 112 11.09 -1.91 2.85
C ARG A 112 9.81 -2.64 3.21
N MET A 113 8.75 -2.45 2.44
CA MET A 113 7.46 -3.10 2.66
C MET A 113 7.55 -4.64 2.61
N PHE A 114 8.52 -5.20 1.88
CA PHE A 114 8.70 -6.64 1.71
C PHE A 114 9.95 -7.20 2.40
N LEU A 115 10.68 -6.41 3.20
CA LEU A 115 11.92 -6.89 3.85
C LEU A 115 11.68 -7.96 4.94
N GLU A 116 10.49 -7.97 5.54
CA GLU A 116 10.16 -8.84 6.69
C GLU A 116 9.23 -10.02 6.32
N ILE A 117 9.07 -10.30 5.02
CA ILE A 117 8.18 -11.34 4.47
C ILE A 117 9.00 -12.37 3.72
#